data_AF-A0A955I623-F1
#
_entry.id   AF-A0A955I623-F1
#
_cell.length_a   1.000
_cell.length_b   1.000
_cell.length_c   1.000
_cell.angle_alpha   90.00
_cell.angle_beta   90.00
_cell.angle_gamma   90.00
#
_symmetry.space_group_name_H-M   'P 1'
#
loop_
_entity.id
_entity.type
_entity.pdbx_description
1 polymer ?
#
loop_
_entity_poly.entity_id
_entity_poly.type
_entity_poly.pdbx_seq_one_letter_code
_entity_poly.pdbx_strand_id
1 'polypeptide(L)'
;MKITINKNRQIAIILGIAYIFLIIYAILEETGFFGPDIGVLKSLQNSGFTRAMFLDIGILATLVAFWVLLTGKEKYRIFFAFAILFVGSFALLPYLIIEFWKDNISLGNYSKARVKT
;
A
#
# COMPACT_ATOMS: atom_id res chain seq x y z
N MET A 1 -3.80 -38.22 -10.49
CA MET A 1 -2.49 -38.21 -9.79
C MET A 1 -2.51 -37.07 -8.77
N LYS A 2 -2.66 -37.36 -7.47
CA LYS A 2 -2.81 -36.33 -6.42
C LYS A 2 -1.40 -35.91 -5.97
N ILE A 3 -0.89 -34.80 -6.51
CA ILE A 3 0.45 -34.32 -6.16
C ILE A 3 0.39 -33.76 -4.73
N THR A 4 0.92 -34.50 -3.77
CA THR A 4 1.07 -34.07 -2.39
C THR A 4 2.28 -33.13 -2.27
N ILE A 5 2.08 -31.86 -2.62
CA ILE A 5 3.12 -30.84 -2.53
C ILE A 5 3.31 -30.44 -1.06
N ASN A 6 4.56 -30.43 -0.59
CA ASN A 6 4.93 -29.92 0.74
C ASN A 6 4.45 -28.46 0.90
N LYS A 7 3.86 -28.11 2.06
CA LYS A 7 3.33 -26.77 2.39
C LYS A 7 4.32 -25.64 2.09
N ASN A 8 5.61 -25.84 2.35
CA ASN A 8 6.63 -24.82 2.07
C ASN A 8 6.85 -24.62 0.57
N ARG A 9 6.77 -25.71 -0.20
CA ARG A 9 6.89 -25.66 -1.66
C ARG A 9 5.64 -25.05 -2.31
N GLN A 10 4.45 -25.27 -1.74
CA GLN A 10 3.22 -24.58 -2.16
C GLN A 10 3.33 -23.06 -1.95
N ILE A 11 3.77 -22.63 -0.76
CA ILE A 11 3.97 -21.21 -0.45
C ILE A 11 4.98 -20.59 -1.42
N ALA A 12 6.12 -21.26 -1.66
CA ALA A 12 7.12 -20.77 -2.61
C ALA A 12 6.58 -20.62 -4.04
N ILE A 13 5.77 -21.58 -4.51
CA ILE A 13 5.13 -21.51 -5.83
C ILE A 13 4.13 -20.35 -5.89
N ILE A 14 3.29 -20.18 -4.86
CA ILE A 14 2.32 -19.08 -4.80
C ILE A 14 3.04 -17.72 -4.83
N LEU A 15 4.08 -17.57 -4.01
CA LEU A 15 4.89 -16.35 -3.98
C LEU A 15 5.58 -16.09 -5.33
N GLY A 16 6.12 -17.13 -5.97
CA GLY A 16 6.73 -17.03 -7.29
C GLY A 16 5.74 -16.58 -8.36
N ILE A 17 4.54 -17.17 -8.39
CA ILE A 17 3.48 -16.79 -9.34
C ILE A 17 3.00 -15.36 -9.09
N ALA A 18 2.78 -14.98 -7.82
CA ALA A 18 2.39 -13.62 -7.46
C ALA A 18 3.44 -12.60 -7.92
N TYR A 19 4.73 -12.92 -7.77
CA TYR A 19 5.82 -12.05 -8.20
C TYR A 19 5.88 -11.90 -9.72
N ILE A 20 5.71 -13.00 -10.47
CA ILE A 20 5.61 -12.95 -11.94
C ILE A 20 4.43 -12.07 -12.37
N PHE A 21 3.28 -12.21 -11.71
CA PHE A 21 2.11 -11.40 -11.99
C PHE A 21 2.36 -9.91 -11.75
N LEU A 22 3.05 -9.55 -10.66
CA LEU A 22 3.44 -8.17 -10.37
C LEU A 22 4.37 -7.58 -11.45
N ILE A 23 5.34 -8.37 -11.93
CA ILE A 23 6.23 -7.92 -13.02
C ILE A 23 5.44 -7.67 -14.30
N ILE A 24 4.57 -8.62 -14.68
CA ILE A 24 3.73 -8.48 -15.88
C ILE A 24 2.82 -7.26 -15.76
N TYR A 25 2.22 -7.06 -14.59
CA TYR A 25 1.37 -5.91 -14.31
C TYR A 25 2.15 -4.60 -14.50
N ALA A 26 3.34 -4.48 -13.92
CA ALA A 26 4.18 -3.28 -14.06
C ALA A 26 4.57 -3.00 -15.52
N ILE A 27 4.90 -4.03 -16.29
CA ILE A 27 5.20 -3.89 -17.74
C ILE A 27 3.95 -3.43 -18.52
N LEU A 28 2.78 -3.99 -18.20
CA LEU A 28 1.52 -3.62 -18.86
C LEU A 28 1.09 -2.18 -18.51
N GLU A 29 1.35 -1.76 -17.28
CA GLU A 29 1.12 -0.38 -16.83
C GLU A 29 2.00 0.60 -17.62
N GLU A 30 3.29 0.31 -17.78
CA GLU A 30 4.23 1.16 -18.52
C GLU A 30 3.89 1.26 -20.02
N THR A 31 3.28 0.22 -20.59
CA THR A 31 2.78 0.24 -21.97
C THR A 31 1.45 0.96 -22.14
N GLY A 32 0.87 1.51 -21.06
CA GLY A 32 -0.38 2.29 -21.10
C GLY A 32 -1.64 1.45 -21.32
N PHE A 33 -1.57 0.13 -21.08
CA PHE A 33 -2.67 -0.80 -21.34
C PHE A 33 -3.95 -0.48 -20.54
N PHE A 34 -3.80 0.07 -19.33
CA PHE A 34 -4.91 0.38 -18.43
C PHE A 34 -5.53 1.78 -18.63
N GLY A 35 -5.06 2.53 -19.63
CA GLY A 35 -5.56 3.88 -19.95
C GLY A 35 -4.57 4.99 -19.56
N PRO A 36 -4.97 6.26 -19.73
CA PRO A 36 -4.12 7.39 -19.42
C PRO A 36 -3.84 7.45 -17.92
N ASP A 37 -2.56 7.33 -17.54
CA ASP A 37 -2.13 7.53 -16.16
C ASP A 37 -2.40 8.98 -15.74
N ILE A 38 -3.28 9.14 -14.76
CA ILE A 38 -3.61 10.45 -14.18
C ILE A 38 -2.57 10.90 -13.15
N GLY A 39 -1.64 10.00 -12.77
CA GLY A 39 -0.57 10.21 -11.81
C GLY A 39 -1.02 10.01 -10.36
N VAL A 40 -0.10 9.56 -9.51
CA VAL A 40 -0.34 9.23 -8.09
C VAL A 40 -1.04 10.36 -7.34
N LEU A 41 -0.60 11.61 -7.54
CA LEU A 41 -1.17 12.76 -6.83
C LEU A 41 -2.63 13.03 -7.24
N LYS A 42 -2.95 12.90 -8.53
CA LYS A 42 -4.30 13.13 -9.05
C LYS A 42 -5.23 11.99 -8.69
N SER A 43 -4.72 10.75 -8.67
CA SER A 43 -5.43 9.58 -8.14
C SER A 43 -5.77 9.75 -6.65
N LEU A 44 -4.81 10.23 -5.85
CA LEU A 44 -5.01 10.54 -4.44
C LEU A 44 -6.04 11.65 -4.22
N GLN A 45 -6.09 12.67 -5.08
CA GLN A 45 -7.07 13.75 -4.96
C GLN A 45 -8.48 13.31 -5.35
N ASN A 46 -8.61 12.51 -6.42
CA ASN A 46 -9.90 12.17 -7.01
C ASN A 46 -10.57 10.92 -6.40
N SER A 47 -9.82 10.04 -5.73
CA SER A 47 -10.34 8.76 -5.23
C SER A 47 -10.04 8.57 -3.74
N GLY A 48 -11.10 8.56 -2.92
CA GLY A 48 -11.01 8.22 -1.49
C GLY A 48 -10.54 6.78 -1.26
N PHE A 49 -10.85 5.86 -2.17
CA PHE A 49 -10.34 4.48 -2.12
C PHE A 49 -8.82 4.41 -2.29
N THR A 50 -8.29 5.19 -3.24
CA THR A 50 -6.83 5.29 -3.44
C THR A 50 -6.16 5.86 -2.20
N ARG A 51 -6.75 6.88 -1.56
CA ARG A 51 -6.23 7.41 -0.29
C ARG A 51 -6.13 6.34 0.81
N ALA A 52 -7.18 5.55 0.99
CA ALA A 52 -7.19 4.46 1.97
C ALA A 52 -6.11 3.41 1.69
N MET A 53 -5.98 2.97 0.43
CA MET A 53 -4.98 1.96 0.05
C MET A 53 -3.55 2.43 0.29
N PHE A 54 -3.22 3.68 -0.07
CA PHE A 54 -1.89 4.23 0.17
C PHE A 54 -1.60 4.42 1.67
N LEU A 55 -2.64 4.73 2.47
CA LEU A 55 -2.52 4.82 3.92
C LEU A 55 -2.24 3.45 4.56
N ASP A 56 -2.97 2.42 4.13
CA ASP A 56 -2.75 1.04 4.59
C ASP A 56 -1.33 0.55 4.27
N ILE A 57 -0.85 0.80 3.05
CA ILE A 57 0.52 0.47 2.64
C ILE A 57 1.55 1.23 3.50
N GLY A 58 1.33 2.53 3.73
CA GLY A 58 2.15 3.36 4.61
C GLY A 58 2.28 2.82 6.03
N ILE A 59 1.17 2.42 6.63
CA ILE A 59 1.13 1.87 7.99
C ILE A 59 1.83 0.51 8.04
N LEU A 60 1.53 -0.39 7.10
CA LEU A 60 2.16 -1.71 7.04
C LEU A 60 3.67 -1.60 6.85
N ALA A 61 4.14 -0.72 5.97
CA ALA A 61 5.57 -0.48 5.77
C ALA A 61 6.25 0.04 7.04
N THR A 62 5.57 0.91 7.78
CA THR A 62 6.07 1.43 9.06
C THR A 62 6.21 0.31 10.08
N LEU A 63 5.20 -0.56 10.21
CA LEU A 63 5.25 -1.72 11.11
C LEU A 63 6.37 -2.69 10.74
N VAL A 64 6.54 -2.99 9.46
CA VAL A 64 7.60 -3.89 8.98
C VAL A 64 8.98 -3.27 9.21
N ALA A 65 9.16 -1.98 8.95
CA ALA A 65 10.41 -1.28 9.21
C ALA A 65 10.78 -1.31 10.71
N PHE A 66 9.81 -1.05 11.59
CA PHE A 66 10.00 -1.19 13.04
C PHE A 66 10.34 -2.62 13.44
N TRP A 67 9.65 -3.61 12.88
CA TRP A 67 9.92 -5.02 13.16
C TRP A 67 11.33 -5.43 12.74
N VAL A 68 11.81 -4.97 11.59
CA VAL A 68 13.20 -5.18 11.13
C VAL A 68 14.20 -4.52 12.06
N LEU A 69 13.94 -3.30 12.53
CA LEU A 69 14.83 -2.60 13.45
C LEU A 69 14.94 -3.32 14.80
N LEU A 70 13.84 -3.85 15.32
CA LEU A 70 13.79 -4.55 16.60
C LEU A 70 14.35 -5.97 16.54
N THR A 71 14.07 -6.71 15.47
CA THR A 71 14.38 -8.15 15.36
C THR A 71 15.70 -8.41 14.62
N GLY A 72 16.12 -7.50 13.76
CA GLY A 72 17.30 -7.68 12.91
C GLY A 72 18.60 -7.63 13.70
N LYS A 73 19.46 -8.63 13.56
CA LYS A 73 20.83 -8.62 14.11
C LYS A 73 21.87 -8.03 13.15
N GLU A 74 21.48 -7.83 11.90
CA GLU A 74 22.36 -7.42 10.80
C GLU A 74 22.73 -5.94 10.82
N LYS A 75 23.97 -5.61 10.43
CA LYS A 75 24.48 -4.22 10.39
C LYS A 75 23.67 -3.32 9.44
N TYR A 76 23.16 -3.87 8.34
CA TYR A 76 22.42 -3.13 7.32
C TYR A 76 20.91 -2.98 7.60
N ARG A 77 20.43 -3.46 8.77
CA ARG A 77 19.00 -3.41 9.12
C ARG A 77 18.41 -2.01 9.07
N ILE A 78 19.19 -0.98 9.41
CA ILE A 78 18.75 0.41 9.42
C ILE A 78 18.51 0.89 7.99
N PHE A 79 19.46 0.63 7.09
CA PHE A 79 19.32 0.97 5.67
C PHE A 79 18.13 0.25 5.05
N PHE A 80 17.95 -1.03 5.37
CA PHE A 80 16.82 -1.81 4.90
C PHE A 80 15.48 -1.28 5.42
N ALA A 81 15.40 -0.89 6.70
CA ALA A 81 14.21 -0.27 7.27
C ALA A 81 13.87 1.06 6.59
N PHE A 82 14.87 1.91 6.30
CA PHE A 82 14.65 3.13 5.53
C PHE A 82 14.17 2.86 4.11
N ALA A 83 14.73 1.86 3.44
CA ALA A 83 14.25 1.45 2.11
C ALA A 83 12.79 0.99 2.14
N ILE A 84 12.40 0.21 3.17
CA ILE A 84 11.01 -0.23 3.35
C ILE A 84 10.08 0.97 3.52
N LEU A 85 10.46 1.97 4.33
CA LEU A 85 9.64 3.18 4.52
C LEU A 85 9.49 3.96 3.19
N PHE A 86 10.58 4.11 2.44
CA PHE A 86 10.56 4.88 1.20
C PHE A 86 9.71 4.21 0.11
N VAL A 87 9.87 2.90 -0.08
CA VAL A 87 9.07 2.11 -1.02
C VAL A 87 7.62 2.01 -0.55
N GLY A 88 7.40 1.88 0.74
CA GLY A 88 6.11 1.64 1.36
C GLY A 88 5.25 2.88 1.55
N SER A 89 5.35 3.90 0.71
CA SER A 89 4.45 5.07 0.75
C SER A 89 4.48 5.89 2.05
N PHE A 90 5.52 5.76 2.88
CA PHE A 90 5.61 6.51 4.15
C PHE A 90 5.59 8.03 3.93
N ALA A 91 6.24 8.51 2.87
CA ALA A 91 6.29 9.93 2.54
C ALA A 91 4.91 10.55 2.21
N LEU A 92 3.94 9.72 1.82
CA LEU A 92 2.58 10.17 1.49
C LEU A 92 1.65 10.22 2.70
N LEU A 93 2.03 9.64 3.85
CA LEU A 93 1.21 9.60 5.05
C LEU A 93 0.80 10.99 5.57
N PRO A 94 1.69 12.00 5.66
CA PRO A 94 1.29 13.32 6.16
C PRO A 94 0.19 13.95 5.31
N TYR A 95 0.30 13.84 3.99
CA TYR A 95 -0.70 14.34 3.05
C TYR A 95 -2.04 13.60 3.20
N LEU A 96 -2.00 12.27 3.28
CA LEU A 96 -3.17 11.41 3.43
C LEU A 96 -3.94 11.69 4.72
N ILE A 97 -3.24 11.89 5.83
CA ILE A 97 -3.85 12.17 7.14
C ILE A 97 -4.60 13.51 7.11
N ILE A 98 -4.02 14.53 6.49
CA ILE A 98 -4.65 15.85 6.35
C ILE A 98 -5.92 15.75 5.50
N GLU A 99 -5.85 15.09 4.35
CA GLU A 99 -7.00 14.96 3.45
C GLU A 99 -8.11 14.11 4.07
N PHE A 100 -7.75 13.03 4.77
CA PHE A 100 -8.70 12.21 5.53
C PHE A 100 -9.39 13.02 6.63
N TRP A 101 -8.64 13.86 7.36
CA TRP A 101 -9.20 14.69 8.42
C TRP A 101 -10.18 15.73 7.88
N LYS A 102 -9.83 16.37 6.75
CA LYS A 102 -10.69 17.30 6.03
C LYS A 102 -11.99 16.65 5.54
N ASP A 103 -11.90 15.45 4.96
CA ASP A 103 -13.06 14.68 4.53
C ASP A 103 -13.96 14.29 5.72
N ASN A 104 -13.38 13.85 6.83
CA ASN A 104 -14.14 13.46 8.03
C ASN A 104 -14.83 14.64 8.72
N ILE A 105 -14.19 15.81 8.76
CA ILE A 105 -14.82 17.05 9.26
C ILE A 105 -16.03 17.43 8.39
N SER A 106 -15.92 17.26 7.07
CA SER A 106 -17.03 17.54 6.15
C SER A 106 -18.20 16.57 6.37
N LEU A 107 -17.93 15.27 6.54
CA LEU A 107 -18.93 14.23 6.79
C LEU A 107 -19.62 14.39 8.16
N GLY A 108 -18.92 14.86 9.18
CA GLY A 108 -19.52 15.21 10.47
C GLY A 108 -20.60 16.29 10.35
N ASN A 109 -20.45 17.23 9.42
CA ASN A 109 -21.45 18.26 9.14
C ASN A 109 -22.64 17.70 8.31
N TYR A 110 -22.40 16.81 7.35
CA TYR A 110 -23.47 16.14 6.60
C TYR A 110 -24.30 15.16 7.46
N SER A 111 -23.66 14.46 8.42
CA SER A 111 -24.35 13.58 9.36
C SER A 111 -25.26 14.36 10.30
N LYS A 112 -24.80 15.49 10.84
CA LYS A 112 -25.65 16.37 11.68
C LYS A 112 -26.82 17.00 10.92
N ALA A 113 -26.68 17.23 9.61
CA ALA A 113 -27.77 17.75 8.79
C ALA A 113 -28.89 16.70 8.56
N ARG A 114 -28.53 15.42 8.46
CA ARG A 114 -29.49 14.34 8.20
C ARG A 114 -30.26 13.85 9.44
N VAL A 115 -29.77 14.17 10.64
CA VAL A 115 -30.42 13.78 11.92
C VAL A 115 -31.45 14.84 12.39
N LYS A 116 -31.52 15.99 11.71
CA LYS A 116 -32.44 17.09 12.04
C LYS A 116 -33.70 17.17 11.16
N THR A 117 -33.93 16.18 10.30
CA THR A 117 -35.18 16.01 9.54
C THR A 117 -35.95 14.82 10.11
#